data_AF-A0A2D5IQQ6-F1
#
_entry.id   AF-A0A2D5IQQ6-F1
#
_cell.length_a   1.000
_cell.length_b   1.000
_cell.length_c   1.000
_cell.angle_alpha   90.00
_cell.angle_beta   90.00
_cell.angle_gamma   90.00
#
_symmetry.space_group_name_H-M   'P 1'
#
loop_
_entity.id
_entity.type
_entity.pdbx_description
1 polymer ?
#
loop_
_entity_poly.entity_id
_entity_poly.type
_entity_poly.pdbx_seq_one_letter_code
_entity_poly.pdbx_strand_id
1 'polypeptide(L)'
;MVSPLDAGGGDDPDFCLLHVEPFETFSAPGDVEDPRFSIDWCESGGAVVPSGFCPTGGAYRLDPADRLAARLASAEACGRIRITFLASSLFDTWSRLEIGPATADCTGPVVRTEFIEVSKGACLAFEVDYEIPEAHVGEDLLVRWVHGGGAGVLLVDEIAFEAMSCCDPPAHGCCEVGSGGCDDAVIEACVCAIDPYCCETAWDAICIDAIASGGCGACESDCLMAFETDFGEDYVPGGPCSAFPELFETCTGTGPFLTTSGGCASSGDAAIRFGGGFPWSAFETRCLDLTAAGTAVLRFSCSTSLGVAGPVVEIVDPDGTSVEILRVPFASEPGCREFTVDLTTHIATPGVRLRFRSGSSVAEATRIDDVRIELDPAHDACESGSPGCADPGIEACVCDFDDYCCQIEWDSICVTLATLACDADCDSIPTCGSGGPCEAGHDGPGCDDEACCTTVCLEDPFCCVSNWDDFCVARATLACGNEVPGDLDGDGVVGGADLGLLLAAWGSADTDADLDGNGTVDGSDLGLMLASWG
;
A
#
# COMPACT_ATOMS: atom_id res chain seq x y z
N MET A 1 1.64 23.66 -28.39
CA MET A 1 1.84 23.37 -29.82
C MET A 1 2.09 21.88 -29.86
N VAL A 2 1.31 21.16 -30.65
CA VAL A 2 1.34 19.69 -30.77
C VAL A 2 2.75 19.27 -31.15
N SER A 3 3.35 18.31 -30.43
CA SER A 3 4.68 17.77 -30.76
C SER A 3 4.73 17.29 -32.21
N PRO A 4 5.87 17.38 -32.91
CA PRO A 4 6.00 16.84 -34.26
C PRO A 4 5.69 15.33 -34.34
N LEU A 5 5.79 14.62 -33.21
CA LEU A 5 5.43 13.21 -33.07
C LEU A 5 3.97 12.98 -32.61
N ASP A 6 3.26 14.02 -32.13
CA ASP A 6 1.83 13.95 -31.74
C ASP A 6 0.86 14.08 -32.93
N ALA A 7 1.33 13.90 -34.16
CA ALA A 7 0.49 13.90 -35.36
C ALA A 7 0.45 12.54 -36.09
N GLY A 8 0.91 11.45 -35.46
CA GLY A 8 0.89 10.14 -36.11
C GLY A 8 1.31 8.98 -35.22
N GLY A 9 0.69 8.78 -34.07
CA GLY A 9 0.50 7.41 -33.61
C GLY A 9 -0.45 6.72 -34.59
N GLY A 10 0.03 5.71 -35.31
CA GLY A 10 -0.80 4.59 -35.76
C GLY A 10 -1.56 4.71 -37.09
N ASP A 11 -0.90 5.01 -38.21
CA ASP A 11 -1.45 4.63 -39.54
C ASP A 11 -0.88 3.28 -40.05
N ASP A 12 0.05 2.68 -39.31
CA ASP A 12 0.47 1.28 -39.52
C ASP A 12 -0.03 0.44 -38.33
N PRO A 13 -1.15 -0.31 -38.47
CA PRO A 13 -1.75 -1.08 -37.38
C PRO A 13 -0.84 -2.21 -36.86
N ASP A 14 0.28 -2.44 -37.52
CA ASP A 14 1.22 -3.50 -37.20
C ASP A 14 2.26 -3.11 -36.13
N PHE A 15 2.44 -1.82 -35.82
CA PHE A 15 3.38 -1.33 -34.80
C PHE A 15 2.67 -0.80 -33.55
N CYS A 16 3.16 -1.19 -32.38
CA CYS A 16 2.75 -0.65 -31.10
C CYS A 16 3.86 0.23 -30.49
N LEU A 17 3.43 1.30 -29.81
CA LEU A 17 4.33 2.16 -29.04
C LEU A 17 4.74 1.47 -27.74
N LEU A 18 6.05 1.33 -27.53
CA LEU A 18 6.63 0.76 -26.32
C LEU A 18 6.93 1.87 -25.30
N HIS A 19 7.79 2.82 -25.66
CA HIS A 19 8.25 3.89 -24.76
C HIS A 19 8.50 5.19 -25.52
N VAL A 20 8.30 6.32 -24.84
CA VAL A 20 8.71 7.65 -25.30
C VAL A 20 9.55 8.31 -24.20
N GLU A 21 10.76 8.73 -24.56
CA GLU A 21 11.66 9.49 -23.71
C GLU A 21 11.72 10.95 -24.19
N PRO A 22 10.97 11.87 -23.55
CA PRO A 22 10.88 13.27 -23.96
C PRO A 22 11.93 14.17 -23.28
N PHE A 23 12.76 13.66 -22.36
CA PHE A 23 13.78 14.42 -21.63
C PHE A 23 13.27 15.69 -20.91
N GLU A 24 12.05 15.65 -20.35
CA GLU A 24 11.45 16.80 -19.65
C GLU A 24 11.96 16.95 -18.20
N THR A 25 12.51 15.89 -17.61
CA THR A 25 13.10 15.92 -16.26
C THR A 25 14.60 16.24 -16.31
N PHE A 26 15.10 17.04 -15.35
CA PHE A 26 16.52 17.45 -15.27
C PHE A 26 17.53 16.32 -14.93
N SER A 27 17.13 15.06 -15.02
CA SER A 27 17.95 13.87 -14.76
C SER A 27 18.29 13.14 -16.05
N ALA A 28 19.25 12.21 -16.01
CA ALA A 28 19.43 11.22 -17.08
C ALA A 28 18.12 10.44 -17.32
N PRO A 29 17.91 9.86 -18.53
CA PRO A 29 16.75 9.02 -18.78
C PRO A 29 16.72 7.86 -17.78
N GLY A 30 15.52 7.54 -17.29
CA GLY A 30 15.31 6.49 -16.29
C GLY A 30 15.04 5.14 -16.95
N ASP A 31 15.47 4.07 -16.31
CA ASP A 31 15.18 2.70 -16.76
C ASP A 31 13.66 2.46 -16.76
N VAL A 32 13.20 1.64 -17.70
CA VAL A 32 11.79 1.31 -17.91
C VAL A 32 11.61 -0.18 -17.72
N GLU A 33 10.67 -0.57 -16.87
CA GLU A 33 10.25 -1.95 -16.66
C GLU A 33 8.76 -2.06 -17.01
N ASP A 34 8.43 -2.84 -18.05
CA ASP A 34 7.08 -3.15 -18.50
C ASP A 34 6.98 -4.67 -18.74
N PRO A 35 5.83 -5.32 -18.51
CA PRO A 35 5.67 -6.76 -18.76
C PRO A 35 6.01 -7.19 -20.19
N ARG A 36 5.92 -6.29 -21.18
CA ARG A 36 6.23 -6.55 -22.59
C ARG A 36 7.71 -6.35 -22.91
N PHE A 37 8.40 -5.45 -22.22
CA PHE A 37 9.77 -5.06 -22.51
C PHE A 37 10.42 -4.30 -21.34
N SER A 38 11.75 -4.28 -21.30
CA SER A 38 12.49 -3.37 -20.44
C SER A 38 13.50 -2.55 -21.25
N ILE A 39 13.78 -1.33 -20.78
CA ILE A 39 14.81 -0.45 -21.33
C ILE A 39 15.76 -0.07 -20.21
N ASP A 40 17.01 -0.53 -20.33
CA ASP A 40 18.10 -0.07 -19.48
C ASP A 40 18.89 1.03 -20.19
N TRP A 41 18.93 2.23 -19.61
CA TRP A 41 19.77 3.33 -20.10
C TRP A 41 21.20 3.16 -19.61
N CYS A 42 21.89 2.20 -20.20
CA CYS A 42 23.13 1.65 -19.67
C CYS A 42 24.40 2.49 -19.98
N GLU A 43 24.32 3.51 -20.85
CA GLU A 43 25.38 4.49 -21.06
C GLU A 43 24.77 5.90 -21.18
N SER A 44 25.15 6.82 -20.29
CA SER A 44 24.58 8.17 -20.21
C SER A 44 25.68 9.24 -20.14
N GLY A 45 26.52 9.32 -21.17
CA GLY A 45 27.70 10.20 -21.20
C GLY A 45 27.40 11.71 -21.26
N GLY A 46 26.13 12.10 -21.41
CA GLY A 46 25.70 13.49 -21.58
C GLY A 46 24.85 14.03 -20.43
N ALA A 47 24.05 15.05 -20.73
CA ALA A 47 23.09 15.62 -19.78
C ALA A 47 21.87 16.21 -20.48
N VAL A 48 20.73 16.20 -19.81
CA VAL A 48 19.54 16.94 -20.25
C VAL A 48 19.80 18.44 -20.11
N VAL A 49 19.60 19.19 -21.19
CA VAL A 49 19.72 20.65 -21.23
C VAL A 49 18.44 21.25 -21.81
N PRO A 50 18.07 22.49 -21.44
CA PRO A 50 16.99 23.19 -22.11
C PRO A 50 17.24 23.22 -23.62
N SER A 51 16.27 22.74 -24.40
CA SER A 51 16.42 22.65 -25.84
C SER A 51 16.38 24.06 -26.45
N GLY A 52 17.53 24.53 -26.94
CA GLY A 52 17.61 25.79 -27.68
C GLY A 52 17.20 25.67 -29.15
N PHE A 53 16.92 24.45 -29.63
CA PHE A 53 16.81 24.14 -31.06
C PHE A 53 15.62 23.23 -31.42
N CYS A 54 15.19 22.31 -30.55
CA CYS A 54 14.01 21.47 -30.75
C CYS A 54 12.78 22.01 -29.98
N PRO A 55 11.55 21.73 -30.44
CA PRO A 55 10.31 22.36 -29.93
C PRO A 55 9.85 21.88 -28.54
N THR A 56 10.55 20.92 -27.95
CA THR A 56 10.36 20.33 -26.62
C THR A 56 11.22 21.05 -25.58
N GLY A 57 10.79 21.07 -24.31
CA GLY A 57 11.42 21.91 -23.28
C GLY A 57 12.89 21.55 -22.98
N GLY A 58 13.24 20.27 -23.02
CA GLY A 58 14.58 19.73 -22.76
C GLY A 58 15.05 18.83 -23.90
N ALA A 59 16.37 18.66 -24.06
CA ALA A 59 16.99 17.73 -25.01
C ALA A 59 18.24 17.11 -24.37
N TYR A 60 18.58 15.88 -24.75
CA TYR A 60 19.81 15.23 -24.29
C TYR A 60 21.01 15.71 -25.09
N ARG A 61 21.96 16.36 -24.40
CA ARG A 61 23.19 16.89 -24.99
C ARG A 61 24.31 15.88 -24.93
N LEU A 62 24.89 15.58 -26.09
CA LEU A 62 26.10 14.78 -26.24
C LEU A 62 27.24 15.69 -26.74
N ASP A 63 28.29 15.82 -25.93
CA ASP A 63 29.54 16.48 -26.30
C ASP A 63 30.47 15.48 -27.06
N PRO A 64 31.58 15.96 -27.63
CA PRO A 64 32.48 15.09 -28.40
C PRO A 64 33.01 13.91 -27.57
N ALA A 65 32.78 12.69 -28.09
CA ALA A 65 33.07 11.38 -27.49
C ALA A 65 32.02 10.83 -26.52
N ASP A 66 31.00 11.61 -26.16
CA ASP A 66 29.88 11.13 -25.38
C ASP A 66 28.98 10.20 -26.21
N ARG A 67 28.26 9.35 -25.48
CA ARG A 67 27.31 8.39 -26.03
C ARG A 67 26.10 8.30 -25.12
N LEU A 68 24.96 8.02 -25.74
CA LEU A 68 23.75 7.58 -25.05
C LEU A 68 23.43 6.18 -25.57
N ALA A 69 23.22 5.23 -24.67
CA ALA A 69 22.88 3.86 -25.02
C ALA A 69 21.63 3.39 -24.26
N ALA A 70 20.74 2.74 -24.99
CA ALA A 70 19.61 2.00 -24.47
C ALA A 70 19.80 0.51 -24.81
N ARG A 71 19.72 -0.35 -23.80
CA ARG A 71 19.56 -1.78 -23.97
C ARG A 71 18.08 -2.10 -23.84
N LEU A 72 17.49 -2.58 -24.92
CA LEU A 72 16.09 -2.99 -25.00
C LEU A 72 16.05 -4.52 -24.88
N ALA A 73 15.35 -5.03 -23.86
CA ALA A 73 14.98 -6.43 -23.77
C ALA A 73 13.47 -6.55 -24.03
N SER A 74 13.06 -7.52 -24.85
CA SER A 74 11.65 -7.78 -25.11
C SER A 74 11.24 -9.11 -24.48
N ALA A 75 10.05 -9.16 -23.88
CA ALA A 75 9.50 -10.39 -23.30
C ALA A 75 9.16 -11.42 -24.37
N GLU A 76 8.65 -10.97 -25.51
CA GLU A 76 8.50 -11.77 -26.72
C GLU A 76 9.51 -11.37 -27.80
N ALA A 77 9.82 -12.30 -28.69
CA ALA A 77 10.85 -12.11 -29.68
C ALA A 77 10.36 -11.20 -30.84
N CYS A 78 10.55 -9.89 -30.68
CA CYS A 78 10.16 -8.90 -31.69
C CYS A 78 10.82 -9.17 -33.04
N GLY A 79 10.04 -9.16 -34.12
CA GLY A 79 10.56 -9.32 -35.48
C GLY A 79 11.12 -8.01 -36.07
N ARG A 80 10.60 -6.88 -35.59
CA ARG A 80 10.96 -5.55 -36.09
C ARG A 80 10.77 -4.50 -35.02
N ILE A 81 11.68 -3.55 -34.98
CA ILE A 81 11.64 -2.38 -34.09
C ILE A 81 11.79 -1.10 -34.93
N ARG A 82 11.06 -0.07 -34.54
CA ARG A 82 11.12 1.27 -35.11
C ARG A 82 11.57 2.23 -34.02
N ILE A 83 12.57 3.05 -34.36
CA ILE A 83 13.11 4.07 -33.48
C ILE A 83 12.89 5.41 -34.15
N THR A 84 12.09 6.26 -33.53
CA THR A 84 11.92 7.65 -33.96
C THR A 84 12.56 8.59 -32.95
N PHE A 85 13.15 9.68 -33.43
CA PHE A 85 13.73 10.70 -32.56
C PHE A 85 13.93 12.02 -33.31
N LEU A 86 14.04 13.10 -32.56
CA LEU A 86 14.47 14.40 -33.04
C LEU A 86 15.95 14.59 -32.77
N ALA A 87 16.68 15.17 -33.72
CA ALA A 87 18.07 15.55 -33.48
C ALA A 87 18.47 16.87 -34.15
N SER A 88 19.41 17.57 -33.52
CA SER A 88 20.01 18.81 -34.02
C SER A 88 21.53 18.82 -33.79
N SER A 89 22.28 19.29 -34.80
CA SER A 89 23.74 19.37 -34.77
C SER A 89 24.24 20.65 -35.45
N LEU A 90 25.32 21.26 -34.96
CA LEU A 90 25.80 22.56 -35.46
C LEU A 90 26.92 22.49 -36.51
N PHE A 91 27.72 21.42 -36.53
CA PHE A 91 28.88 21.26 -37.41
C PHE A 91 28.96 19.84 -37.97
N ASP A 92 29.92 19.58 -38.87
CA ASP A 92 30.19 18.25 -39.43
C ASP A 92 30.65 17.29 -38.35
N THR A 93 29.67 16.63 -37.73
CA THR A 93 29.84 15.57 -36.75
C THR A 93 29.38 14.30 -37.44
N TRP A 94 30.24 13.28 -37.57
CA TRP A 94 29.86 11.95 -38.10
C TRP A 94 29.00 11.18 -37.09
N SER A 95 28.02 11.89 -36.54
CA SER A 95 27.09 11.43 -35.54
C SER A 95 26.18 10.39 -36.16
N ARG A 96 25.85 9.39 -35.38
CA ARG A 96 25.17 8.20 -35.90
C ARG A 96 24.41 7.48 -34.81
N LEU A 97 23.37 6.79 -35.24
CA LEU A 97 22.71 5.75 -34.50
C LEU A 97 23.39 4.42 -34.83
N GLU A 98 23.78 3.65 -33.83
CA GLU A 98 24.29 2.29 -33.97
C GLU A 98 23.30 1.31 -33.34
N ILE A 99 22.95 0.25 -34.06
CA ILE A 99 22.04 -0.80 -33.61
C ILE A 99 22.73 -2.15 -33.75
N GLY A 100 22.56 -3.03 -32.77
CA GLY A 100 23.05 -4.41 -32.80
C GLY A 100 22.66 -5.18 -31.54
N PRO A 101 23.05 -6.45 -31.40
CA PRO A 101 22.77 -7.23 -30.19
C PRO A 101 23.56 -6.67 -29.00
N ALA A 102 22.93 -6.67 -27.83
CA ALA A 102 23.51 -6.20 -26.58
C ALA A 102 24.23 -7.33 -25.82
N THR A 103 25.10 -6.91 -24.91
CA THR A 103 25.75 -7.75 -23.91
C THR A 103 25.57 -7.10 -22.55
N ALA A 104 25.77 -7.86 -21.47
CA ALA A 104 25.55 -7.41 -20.10
C ALA A 104 26.29 -6.10 -19.71
N ASP A 105 27.41 -5.78 -20.39
CA ASP A 105 28.23 -4.60 -20.12
C ASP A 105 27.87 -3.37 -21.00
N CYS A 106 26.62 -3.26 -21.47
CA CYS A 106 26.19 -2.18 -22.38
C CYS A 106 27.03 -2.07 -23.67
N THR A 107 27.56 -3.20 -24.13
CA THR A 107 28.37 -3.27 -25.35
C THR A 107 27.78 -4.26 -26.35
N GLY A 108 28.27 -4.25 -27.58
CA GLY A 108 27.77 -5.13 -28.61
C GLY A 108 28.38 -4.84 -29.97
N PRO A 109 28.36 -5.80 -30.91
CA PRO A 109 28.74 -5.53 -32.29
C PRO A 109 27.75 -4.57 -32.95
N VAL A 110 28.26 -3.63 -33.75
CA VAL A 110 27.41 -2.77 -34.59
C VAL A 110 26.97 -3.56 -35.81
N VAL A 111 25.67 -3.78 -35.94
CA VAL A 111 25.08 -4.47 -37.10
C VAL A 111 24.55 -3.45 -38.10
N ARG A 112 23.97 -2.36 -37.61
CA ARG A 112 23.46 -1.26 -38.42
C ARG A 112 23.97 0.08 -37.93
N THR A 113 24.26 0.97 -38.88
CA THR A 113 24.65 2.35 -38.64
C THR A 113 23.80 3.27 -39.49
N GLU A 114 23.14 4.24 -38.86
CA GLU A 114 22.43 5.32 -39.54
C GLU A 114 23.08 6.66 -39.20
N PHE A 115 23.48 7.42 -40.21
CA PHE A 115 24.13 8.71 -39.99
C PHE A 115 23.09 9.80 -39.71
N ILE A 116 23.35 10.57 -38.66
CA ILE A 116 22.55 11.74 -38.30
C ILE A 116 23.11 12.93 -39.10
N GLU A 117 22.33 13.44 -40.04
CA GLU A 117 22.77 14.53 -40.91
C GLU A 117 23.04 15.84 -40.15
N VAL A 118 23.94 16.64 -40.70
CA VAL A 118 24.34 17.92 -40.11
C VAL A 118 23.23 18.95 -40.33
N SER A 119 22.51 19.29 -39.27
CA SER A 119 21.32 20.14 -39.37
C SER A 119 21.61 21.65 -39.30
N LYS A 120 22.84 22.03 -38.90
CA LYS A 120 23.27 23.42 -38.64
C LYS A 120 22.35 24.15 -37.66
N GLY A 121 21.85 23.44 -36.65
CA GLY A 121 20.95 23.94 -35.63
C GLY A 121 19.46 23.81 -35.95
N ALA A 122 19.08 23.25 -37.10
CA ALA A 122 17.70 22.87 -37.35
C ALA A 122 17.35 21.57 -36.58
N CYS A 123 16.15 21.46 -36.04
CA CYS A 123 15.66 20.19 -35.49
C CYS A 123 15.12 19.33 -36.64
N LEU A 124 15.69 18.14 -36.84
CA LEU A 124 15.29 17.19 -37.87
C LEU A 124 14.72 15.93 -37.22
N ALA A 125 13.66 15.37 -37.80
CA ALA A 125 13.10 14.10 -37.39
C ALA A 125 13.80 12.95 -38.11
N PHE A 126 14.07 11.88 -37.37
CA PHE A 126 14.67 10.65 -37.85
C PHE A 126 13.75 9.47 -37.51
N GLU A 127 13.66 8.54 -38.44
CA GLU A 127 12.90 7.30 -38.29
C GLU A 127 13.77 6.16 -38.82
N VAL A 128 13.96 5.15 -37.99
CA VAL A 128 14.83 4.01 -38.28
C VAL A 128 14.08 2.71 -38.03
N ASP A 129 13.67 2.07 -39.12
CA ASP A 129 13.04 0.75 -39.12
C ASP A 129 14.10 -0.33 -39.21
N TYR A 130 14.26 -1.13 -38.16
CA TYR A 130 15.23 -2.21 -38.09
C TYR A 130 14.52 -3.56 -38.00
N GLU A 131 14.67 -4.36 -39.06
CA GLU A 131 14.27 -5.76 -39.07
C GLU A 131 15.33 -6.60 -38.38
N ILE A 132 14.94 -7.26 -37.28
CA ILE A 132 15.88 -8.04 -36.46
C ILE A 132 16.19 -9.33 -37.24
N PRO A 133 17.46 -9.62 -37.55
CA PRO A 133 17.80 -10.85 -38.25
C PRO A 133 17.35 -12.07 -37.43
N GLU A 134 16.82 -13.10 -38.08
CA GLU A 134 16.30 -14.32 -37.41
C GLU A 134 17.27 -14.93 -36.38
N ALA A 135 18.59 -14.80 -36.61
CA ALA A 135 19.62 -15.31 -35.70
C ALA A 135 19.74 -14.54 -34.37
N HIS A 136 19.16 -13.35 -34.28
CA HIS A 136 19.22 -12.43 -33.14
C HIS A 136 17.82 -12.11 -32.57
N VAL A 137 16.77 -12.76 -33.07
CA VAL A 137 15.41 -12.62 -32.56
C VAL A 137 15.34 -13.16 -31.13
N GLY A 138 14.91 -12.33 -30.17
CA GLY A 138 14.88 -12.65 -28.74
C GLY A 138 16.17 -12.36 -27.97
N GLU A 139 17.22 -11.85 -28.63
CA GLU A 139 18.38 -11.28 -27.93
C GLU A 139 18.12 -9.80 -27.59
N ASP A 140 18.66 -9.31 -26.47
CA ASP A 140 18.65 -7.89 -26.12
C ASP A 140 19.22 -7.05 -27.27
N LEU A 141 18.60 -5.91 -27.56
CA LEU A 141 19.03 -4.97 -28.57
C LEU A 141 19.74 -3.78 -27.94
N LEU A 142 20.91 -3.42 -28.45
CA LEU A 142 21.64 -2.23 -28.07
C LEU A 142 21.45 -1.14 -29.12
N VAL A 143 20.89 0.00 -28.71
CA VAL A 143 20.70 1.19 -29.54
C VAL A 143 21.56 2.32 -28.96
N ARG A 144 22.44 2.89 -29.78
CA ARG A 144 23.43 3.89 -29.34
C ARG A 144 23.44 5.12 -30.20
N TRP A 145 23.26 6.28 -29.59
CA TRP A 145 23.50 7.59 -30.19
C TRP A 145 24.95 7.99 -29.90
N VAL A 146 25.75 8.10 -30.95
CA VAL A 146 27.18 8.40 -30.84
C VAL A 146 27.48 9.75 -31.46
N HIS A 147 28.07 10.66 -30.69
CA HIS A 147 28.61 11.89 -31.26
C HIS A 147 29.89 11.61 -32.05
N GLY A 148 29.91 11.95 -33.35
CA GLY A 148 31.01 11.60 -34.27
C GLY A 148 32.36 12.27 -34.01
N GLY A 149 32.40 13.31 -33.15
CA GLY A 149 33.59 14.08 -32.78
C GLY A 149 33.60 15.51 -33.31
N GLY A 150 34.71 16.23 -33.16
CA GLY A 150 34.84 17.64 -33.56
C GLY A 150 34.57 18.61 -32.41
N ALA A 151 34.29 19.88 -32.72
CA ALA A 151 33.96 20.92 -31.72
C ALA A 151 32.44 21.21 -31.64
N GLY A 152 31.62 20.34 -32.24
CA GLY A 152 30.17 20.44 -32.25
C GLY A 152 29.52 19.78 -31.05
N VAL A 153 28.19 19.84 -31.06
CA VAL A 153 27.30 19.22 -30.08
C VAL A 153 26.21 18.50 -30.87
N LEU A 154 25.76 17.36 -30.36
CA LEU A 154 24.56 16.65 -30.81
C LEU A 154 23.51 16.78 -29.72
N LEU A 155 22.33 17.25 -30.10
CA LEU A 155 21.14 17.20 -29.25
C LEU A 155 20.23 16.11 -29.80
N VAL A 156 19.77 15.23 -28.92
CA VAL A 156 18.77 14.19 -29.21
C VAL A 156 17.57 14.43 -28.32
N ASP A 157 16.37 14.25 -28.86
CA ASP A 157 15.12 14.61 -28.21
C ASP A 157 13.98 13.69 -28.67
N GLU A 158 12.92 13.59 -27.87
CA GLU A 158 11.74 12.74 -28.10
C GLU A 158 12.07 11.35 -28.71
N ILE A 159 12.85 10.53 -28.00
CA ILE A 159 13.16 9.18 -28.49
C ILE A 159 11.93 8.29 -28.27
N ALA A 160 11.36 7.72 -29.32
CA ALA A 160 10.33 6.71 -29.20
C ALA A 160 10.79 5.36 -29.74
N PHE A 161 10.41 4.31 -29.01
CA PHE A 161 10.58 2.92 -29.41
C PHE A 161 9.21 2.33 -29.73
N GLU A 162 9.09 1.75 -30.91
CA GLU A 162 7.91 1.02 -31.38
C GLU A 162 8.33 -0.37 -31.83
N ALA A 163 7.46 -1.37 -31.67
CA ALA A 163 7.75 -2.74 -32.08
C ALA A 163 6.57 -3.40 -32.79
N MET A 164 6.87 -4.45 -33.55
CA MET A 164 5.91 -5.24 -34.31
C MET A 164 6.04 -6.73 -33.93
N SER A 165 4.90 -7.40 -33.76
CA SER A 165 4.80 -8.84 -33.43
C SER A 165 5.27 -9.27 -32.03
N CYS A 166 5.32 -8.34 -31.07
CA CYS A 166 5.65 -8.59 -29.65
C CYS A 166 4.93 -7.58 -28.74
N CYS A 167 3.78 -7.09 -29.22
CA CYS A 167 3.00 -6.05 -28.57
C CYS A 167 2.11 -6.58 -27.46
N ASP A 168 1.87 -7.89 -27.48
CA ASP A 168 1.07 -8.58 -26.50
C ASP A 168 2.00 -8.96 -25.33
N PRO A 169 1.60 -8.70 -24.08
CA PRO A 169 2.35 -9.18 -22.94
C PRO A 169 2.43 -10.71 -22.99
N PRO A 170 3.50 -11.31 -22.44
CA PRO A 170 3.57 -12.75 -22.31
C PRO A 170 2.34 -13.28 -21.55
N ALA A 171 1.84 -14.44 -21.95
CA ALA A 171 0.76 -15.10 -21.24
C ALA A 171 1.13 -15.29 -19.77
N HIS A 172 0.24 -14.87 -18.86
CA HIS A 172 0.41 -14.95 -17.42
C HIS A 172 -0.43 -16.10 -16.84
N GLY A 173 -0.22 -16.43 -15.57
CA GLY A 173 -0.99 -17.47 -14.90
C GLY A 173 -2.50 -17.18 -14.97
N CYS A 174 -3.34 -18.18 -15.24
CA CYS A 174 -4.80 -17.98 -15.29
C CYS A 174 -5.41 -17.50 -13.96
N CYS A 175 -4.70 -17.66 -12.85
CA CYS A 175 -5.13 -17.20 -11.53
C CYS A 175 -4.51 -15.85 -11.14
N GLU A 176 -3.94 -15.13 -12.10
CA GLU A 176 -3.33 -13.83 -11.94
C GLU A 176 -4.03 -12.82 -12.85
N VAL A 177 -4.07 -11.55 -12.46
CA VAL A 177 -4.59 -10.49 -13.32
C VAL A 177 -3.55 -10.09 -14.35
N GLY A 178 -3.99 -9.74 -15.56
CA GLY A 178 -3.10 -9.30 -16.63
C GLY A 178 -3.82 -8.94 -17.92
N SER A 179 -3.09 -9.03 -19.04
CA SER A 179 -3.63 -8.80 -20.37
C SER A 179 -4.66 -9.86 -20.76
N GLY A 180 -5.45 -9.59 -21.81
CA GLY A 180 -6.42 -10.58 -22.27
C GLY A 180 -5.79 -11.96 -22.52
N GLY A 181 -6.43 -13.00 -21.96
CA GLY A 181 -5.98 -14.39 -22.03
C GLY A 181 -5.16 -14.84 -20.81
N CYS A 182 -4.73 -16.11 -20.81
CA CYS A 182 -3.82 -16.65 -19.80
C CYS A 182 -3.00 -17.82 -20.37
N ASP A 183 -2.07 -18.37 -19.58
CA ASP A 183 -1.10 -19.39 -20.02
C ASP A 183 -1.67 -20.81 -20.17
N ASP A 184 -2.81 -21.13 -19.56
CA ASP A 184 -3.55 -22.38 -19.76
C ASP A 184 -4.68 -22.23 -20.79
N ALA A 185 -4.41 -22.69 -22.01
CA ALA A 185 -5.35 -22.64 -23.13
C ALA A 185 -6.71 -23.32 -22.88
N VAL A 186 -6.82 -24.25 -21.91
CA VAL A 186 -8.10 -24.89 -21.55
C VAL A 186 -8.93 -23.98 -20.66
N ILE A 187 -8.30 -23.39 -19.64
CA ILE A 187 -8.96 -22.42 -18.75
C ILE A 187 -9.31 -21.17 -19.55
N GLU A 188 -8.36 -20.64 -20.31
CA GLU A 188 -8.52 -19.49 -21.19
C GLU A 188 -9.75 -19.68 -22.09
N ALA A 189 -9.77 -20.73 -22.92
CA ALA A 189 -10.88 -20.96 -23.86
C ALA A 189 -12.25 -21.09 -23.17
N CYS A 190 -12.28 -21.61 -21.94
CA CYS A 190 -13.50 -21.71 -21.16
C CYS A 190 -13.97 -20.35 -20.62
N VAL A 191 -13.06 -19.57 -20.01
CA VAL A 191 -13.37 -18.23 -19.49
C VAL A 191 -13.71 -17.27 -20.63
N CYS A 192 -12.99 -17.31 -21.77
CA CYS A 192 -13.34 -16.54 -22.96
C CYS A 192 -14.75 -16.84 -23.48
N ALA A 193 -15.22 -18.08 -23.31
CA ALA A 193 -16.56 -18.48 -23.74
C ALA A 193 -17.65 -17.96 -22.80
N ILE A 194 -17.30 -17.68 -21.55
CA ILE A 194 -18.17 -17.04 -20.56
C ILE A 194 -18.21 -15.54 -20.81
N ASP A 195 -17.04 -14.90 -20.87
CA ASP A 195 -16.88 -13.48 -21.15
C ASP A 195 -15.74 -13.23 -22.14
N PRO A 196 -16.05 -12.80 -23.38
CA PRO A 196 -15.03 -12.43 -24.37
C PRO A 196 -14.12 -11.29 -23.92
N TYR A 197 -14.56 -10.43 -22.98
CA TYR A 197 -13.73 -9.35 -22.43
C TYR A 197 -12.41 -9.87 -21.84
N CYS A 198 -12.47 -11.05 -21.20
CA CYS A 198 -11.32 -11.70 -20.57
C CYS A 198 -10.18 -11.99 -21.54
N CYS A 199 -10.47 -12.09 -22.83
CA CYS A 199 -9.50 -12.48 -23.85
C CYS A 199 -9.28 -11.40 -24.90
N GLU A 200 -10.26 -10.50 -25.08
CA GLU A 200 -10.17 -9.40 -26.04
C GLU A 200 -9.66 -8.10 -25.41
N THR A 201 -9.74 -7.94 -24.08
CA THR A 201 -9.40 -6.68 -23.41
C THR A 201 -8.44 -6.87 -22.24
N ALA A 202 -8.84 -7.63 -21.22
CA ALA A 202 -8.03 -7.80 -20.01
C ALA A 202 -8.48 -9.02 -19.22
N TRP A 203 -7.53 -9.70 -18.58
CA TRP A 203 -7.81 -10.79 -17.65
C TRP A 203 -7.81 -10.22 -16.22
N ASP A 204 -8.98 -9.86 -15.70
CA ASP A 204 -9.13 -9.20 -14.40
C ASP A 204 -9.67 -10.14 -13.29
N ALA A 205 -9.97 -9.60 -12.10
CA ALA A 205 -10.51 -10.39 -10.99
C ALA A 205 -11.85 -11.08 -11.32
N ILE A 206 -12.65 -10.50 -12.22
CA ILE A 206 -13.91 -11.11 -12.67
C ILE A 206 -13.60 -12.33 -13.54
N CYS A 207 -12.57 -12.26 -14.39
CA CYS A 207 -12.08 -13.39 -15.17
C CYS A 207 -11.57 -14.53 -14.28
N ILE A 208 -10.86 -14.21 -13.20
CA ILE A 208 -10.38 -15.19 -12.21
C ILE A 208 -11.56 -15.85 -11.48
N ASP A 209 -12.54 -15.06 -11.01
CA ASP A 209 -13.76 -15.58 -10.38
C ASP A 209 -14.58 -16.48 -11.34
N ALA A 210 -14.57 -16.16 -12.64
CA ALA A 210 -15.22 -16.95 -13.68
C ALA A 210 -14.62 -18.36 -13.82
N ILE A 211 -13.36 -18.59 -13.39
CA ILE A 211 -12.71 -19.90 -13.45
C ILE A 211 -13.45 -20.90 -12.55
N ALA A 212 -13.64 -20.53 -11.28
CA ALA A 212 -14.32 -21.37 -10.30
C ALA A 212 -15.83 -21.37 -10.51
N SER A 213 -16.44 -20.18 -10.67
CA SER A 213 -17.89 -20.04 -10.80
C SER A 213 -18.43 -20.60 -12.12
N GLY A 214 -17.63 -20.54 -13.19
CA GLY A 214 -17.93 -21.10 -14.50
C GLY A 214 -17.58 -22.59 -14.65
N GLY A 215 -16.92 -23.19 -13.66
CA GLY A 215 -16.46 -24.58 -13.71
C GLY A 215 -15.37 -24.82 -14.76
N CYS A 216 -14.60 -23.78 -15.10
CA CYS A 216 -13.48 -23.85 -16.04
C CYS A 216 -12.21 -24.42 -15.40
N GLY A 217 -12.11 -24.34 -14.07
CA GLY A 217 -11.00 -24.86 -13.30
C GLY A 217 -11.17 -24.51 -11.83
N ALA A 218 -10.08 -24.61 -11.08
CA ALA A 218 -9.98 -24.03 -9.75
C ALA A 218 -8.65 -23.29 -9.67
N CYS A 219 -8.70 -22.06 -9.18
CA CYS A 219 -7.51 -21.41 -8.67
C CYS A 219 -7.32 -21.88 -7.24
N GLU A 220 -6.50 -22.92 -7.05
CA GLU A 220 -5.86 -23.07 -5.75
C GLU A 220 -4.85 -21.92 -5.68
N SER A 221 -5.07 -20.98 -4.76
CA SER A 221 -4.07 -19.95 -4.52
C SER A 221 -2.83 -20.66 -3.98
N ASP A 222 -1.74 -20.66 -4.76
CA ASP A 222 -0.39 -21.02 -4.27
C ASP A 222 0.15 -19.98 -3.27
N CYS A 223 -0.69 -19.00 -2.92
CA CYS A 223 -0.42 -17.98 -1.93
C CYS A 223 -0.54 -18.54 -0.52
N LEU A 224 0.33 -18.08 0.35
CA LEU A 224 0.36 -18.50 1.74
C LEU A 224 -0.85 -17.88 2.46
N MET A 225 -1.66 -18.72 3.10
CA MET A 225 -2.73 -18.22 3.97
C MET A 225 -2.16 -17.66 5.29
N ALA A 226 -1.08 -18.26 5.78
CA ALA A 226 -0.30 -17.77 6.91
C ALA A 226 1.14 -18.29 6.78
N PHE A 227 2.10 -17.63 7.42
CA PHE A 227 3.43 -18.19 7.59
C PHE A 227 4.11 -17.70 8.86
N GLU A 228 5.03 -18.51 9.36
CA GLU A 228 5.88 -18.24 10.51
C GLU A 228 7.27 -18.82 10.23
N THR A 229 8.31 -18.07 10.58
CA THR A 229 9.70 -18.52 10.49
C THR A 229 10.57 -17.86 11.55
N ASP A 230 11.38 -18.68 12.22
CA ASP A 230 12.48 -18.31 13.12
C ASP A 230 13.85 -18.46 12.42
N PHE A 231 13.83 -18.75 11.10
CA PHE A 231 14.97 -19.08 10.26
C PHE A 231 15.89 -20.22 10.76
N GLY A 232 15.53 -20.91 11.85
CA GLY A 232 16.18 -22.09 12.40
C GLY A 232 17.64 -21.91 12.86
N GLU A 233 18.35 -23.04 13.02
CA GLU A 233 19.69 -23.06 13.62
C GLU A 233 20.85 -23.00 12.60
N ASP A 234 20.57 -23.24 11.31
CA ASP A 234 21.59 -23.51 10.30
C ASP A 234 21.83 -22.33 9.34
N TYR A 235 23.10 -21.96 9.16
CA TYR A 235 23.51 -21.03 8.10
C TYR A 235 23.36 -21.71 6.73
N VAL A 236 22.30 -21.36 6.00
CA VAL A 236 22.13 -21.78 4.61
C VAL A 236 22.78 -20.75 3.67
N PRO A 237 23.78 -21.13 2.85
CA PRO A 237 24.36 -20.24 1.85
C PRO A 237 23.31 -19.85 0.79
N GLY A 238 23.13 -18.55 0.53
CA GLY A 238 22.22 -18.05 -0.51
C GLY A 238 21.11 -17.12 -0.04
N GLY A 239 21.00 -16.87 1.28
CA GLY A 239 19.99 -15.94 1.82
C GLY A 239 18.59 -16.55 1.92
N PRO A 240 17.59 -15.76 2.37
CA PRO A 240 16.26 -16.28 2.70
C PRO A 240 15.56 -16.91 1.49
N CYS A 241 15.62 -16.33 0.29
CA CYS A 241 14.97 -16.91 -0.89
C CYS A 241 15.57 -18.25 -1.34
N SER A 242 16.86 -18.50 -1.07
CA SER A 242 17.47 -19.80 -1.37
C SER A 242 17.20 -20.83 -0.28
N ALA A 243 17.05 -20.38 0.97
CA ALA A 243 16.89 -21.24 2.14
C ALA A 243 15.43 -21.63 2.39
N PHE A 244 14.51 -20.72 2.10
CA PHE A 244 13.06 -20.85 2.32
C PHE A 244 12.28 -20.39 1.08
N PRO A 245 12.48 -21.03 -0.09
CA PRO A 245 11.77 -20.68 -1.34
C PRO A 245 10.24 -20.87 -1.26
N GLU A 246 9.77 -21.63 -0.29
CA GLU A 246 8.35 -21.78 0.06
C GLU A 246 7.79 -20.56 0.80
N LEU A 247 8.62 -19.70 1.36
CA LEU A 247 8.22 -18.50 2.09
C LEU A 247 8.56 -17.20 1.36
N PHE A 248 9.69 -17.16 0.63
CA PHE A 248 10.19 -15.96 -0.04
C PHE A 248 10.43 -16.20 -1.52
N GLU A 249 10.02 -15.22 -2.33
CA GLU A 249 10.05 -15.31 -3.79
C GLU A 249 11.15 -14.44 -4.40
N THR A 250 11.33 -13.22 -3.87
CA THR A 250 12.24 -12.23 -4.47
C THR A 250 13.24 -11.72 -3.44
N CYS A 251 14.52 -11.75 -3.80
CA CYS A 251 15.62 -11.19 -3.00
C CYS A 251 16.49 -10.32 -3.90
N THR A 252 16.62 -9.02 -3.59
CA THR A 252 17.31 -8.04 -4.44
C THR A 252 18.41 -7.29 -3.68
N GLY A 253 19.27 -6.60 -4.44
CA GLY A 253 20.40 -5.84 -3.91
C GLY A 253 21.57 -6.72 -3.46
N THR A 254 22.47 -6.15 -2.65
CA THR A 254 23.67 -6.84 -2.16
C THR A 254 23.33 -7.80 -1.02
N GLY A 255 22.52 -8.81 -1.31
CA GLY A 255 22.09 -9.86 -0.39
C GLY A 255 21.22 -9.39 0.76
N PRO A 256 20.08 -10.03 0.98
CA PRO A 256 19.71 -10.51 2.30
C PRO A 256 20.44 -11.84 2.55
N PHE A 257 21.08 -11.99 3.70
CA PHE A 257 21.82 -13.20 4.07
C PHE A 257 21.27 -13.77 5.38
N LEU A 258 21.35 -15.08 5.58
CA LEU A 258 21.15 -15.64 6.91
C LEU A 258 22.42 -15.45 7.75
N THR A 259 22.28 -15.13 9.03
CA THR A 259 23.41 -15.00 9.97
C THR A 259 23.03 -15.61 11.30
N THR A 260 23.95 -16.32 11.95
CA THR A 260 23.80 -16.86 13.31
C THR A 260 24.55 -16.01 14.34
N SER A 261 24.74 -14.72 14.03
CA SER A 261 25.47 -13.81 14.92
C SER A 261 25.04 -12.34 14.86
N GLY A 262 24.87 -11.79 16.06
CA GLY A 262 24.70 -10.38 16.34
C GLY A 262 23.24 -9.93 16.28
N GLY A 263 22.89 -8.95 17.13
CA GLY A 263 21.54 -8.41 17.18
C GLY A 263 20.52 -9.48 17.56
N CYS A 264 19.52 -9.70 16.71
CA CYS A 264 18.52 -10.76 16.87
C CYS A 264 19.07 -12.17 16.64
N ALA A 265 20.18 -12.33 15.90
CA ALA A 265 20.73 -13.66 15.62
C ALA A 265 21.62 -14.21 16.75
N SER A 266 21.47 -15.51 17.02
CA SER A 266 22.29 -16.32 17.91
C SER A 266 22.81 -17.60 17.25
N SER A 267 23.65 -18.38 17.94
CA SER A 267 24.27 -19.58 17.37
C SER A 267 23.32 -20.75 17.11
N GLY A 268 22.07 -20.66 17.58
CA GLY A 268 21.00 -21.62 17.30
C GLY A 268 19.71 -20.91 16.91
N ASP A 269 19.83 -19.70 16.35
CA ASP A 269 18.71 -18.85 15.98
C ASP A 269 19.21 -17.87 14.91
N ALA A 270 19.04 -18.26 13.65
CA ALA A 270 19.53 -17.46 12.53
C ALA A 270 18.59 -16.27 12.31
N ALA A 271 19.13 -15.14 11.87
CA ALA A 271 18.32 -14.00 11.45
C ALA A 271 18.68 -13.62 10.02
N ILE A 272 17.75 -12.97 9.32
CA ILE A 272 18.07 -12.26 8.08
C ILE A 272 18.96 -11.07 8.43
N ARG A 273 20.02 -10.86 7.66
CA ARG A 273 20.89 -9.69 7.69
C ARG A 273 20.86 -9.00 6.33
N PHE A 274 20.49 -7.72 6.32
CA PHE A 274 20.62 -6.90 5.12
C PHE A 274 22.09 -6.60 4.81
N GLY A 275 22.43 -6.62 3.53
CA GLY A 275 23.68 -6.06 3.03
C GLY A 275 23.60 -4.55 2.77
N GLY A 276 24.77 -3.94 2.57
CA GLY A 276 24.93 -2.53 2.28
C GLY A 276 25.03 -2.25 0.79
N GLY A 277 25.13 -0.98 0.43
CA GLY A 277 25.28 -0.52 -0.95
C GLY A 277 23.95 -0.15 -1.62
N PHE A 278 24.06 0.13 -2.92
CA PHE A 278 22.96 0.41 -3.83
C PHE A 278 23.01 -0.60 -5.00
N PRO A 279 21.87 -1.16 -5.47
CA PRO A 279 20.52 -0.98 -4.94
C PRO A 279 20.34 -1.54 -3.52
N TRP A 280 19.32 -1.06 -2.82
CA TRP A 280 19.03 -1.45 -1.43
C TRP A 280 18.79 -2.95 -1.34
N SER A 281 19.32 -3.58 -0.29
CA SER A 281 19.01 -4.99 0.01
C SER A 281 17.54 -5.13 0.43
N ALA A 282 16.82 -6.05 -0.21
CA ALA A 282 15.43 -6.35 0.11
C ALA A 282 15.11 -7.83 -0.07
N PHE A 283 14.10 -8.30 0.66
CA PHE A 283 13.45 -9.58 0.40
C PHE A 283 11.94 -9.43 0.43
N GLU A 284 11.27 -10.30 -0.30
CA GLU A 284 9.82 -10.31 -0.47
C GLU A 284 9.29 -11.72 -0.24
N THR A 285 8.19 -11.80 0.51
CA THR A 285 7.47 -13.07 0.69
C THR A 285 6.94 -13.57 -0.64
N ARG A 286 6.57 -14.86 -0.71
CA ARG A 286 5.58 -15.31 -1.69
C ARG A 286 4.27 -14.55 -1.49
N CYS A 287 3.39 -14.62 -2.48
CA CYS A 287 2.05 -14.05 -2.38
C CYS A 287 1.31 -14.61 -1.17
N LEU A 288 0.47 -13.77 -0.57
CA LEU A 288 -0.33 -14.04 0.62
C LEU A 288 -1.81 -13.91 0.28
N ASP A 289 -2.62 -14.82 0.80
CA ASP A 289 -4.08 -14.77 0.67
C ASP A 289 -4.70 -14.72 2.06
N LEU A 290 -4.98 -13.49 2.52
CA LEU A 290 -5.52 -13.20 3.85
C LEU A 290 -7.04 -13.02 3.83
N THR A 291 -7.69 -13.24 2.68
CA THR A 291 -9.10 -12.90 2.44
C THR A 291 -10.10 -13.70 3.30
N ALA A 292 -9.66 -14.82 3.84
CA ALA A 292 -10.45 -15.66 4.74
C ALA A 292 -10.41 -15.24 6.21
N ALA A 293 -9.50 -14.33 6.60
CA ALA A 293 -9.35 -13.87 7.98
C ALA A 293 -10.23 -12.64 8.26
N GLY A 294 -10.64 -12.46 9.52
CA GLY A 294 -11.29 -11.22 9.98
C GLY A 294 -10.29 -10.12 10.32
N THR A 295 -9.13 -10.51 10.85
CA THR A 295 -8.00 -9.64 11.19
C THR A 295 -6.67 -10.33 10.88
N ALA A 296 -5.62 -9.55 10.63
CA ALA A 296 -4.28 -10.10 10.39
C ALA A 296 -3.21 -9.21 11.00
N VAL A 297 -2.23 -9.81 11.65
CA VAL A 297 -1.14 -9.10 12.34
C VAL A 297 0.21 -9.67 11.94
N LEU A 298 1.09 -8.81 11.44
CA LEU A 298 2.50 -9.14 11.22
C LEU A 298 3.29 -8.87 12.49
N ARG A 299 4.06 -9.87 12.93
CA ARG A 299 5.06 -9.75 14.00
C ARG A 299 6.44 -10.10 13.49
N PHE A 300 7.43 -9.37 13.97
CA PHE A 300 8.83 -9.69 13.72
C PHE A 300 9.75 -9.03 14.75
N SER A 301 10.89 -9.66 14.95
CA SER A 301 12.00 -9.18 15.75
C SER A 301 12.97 -8.40 14.86
N CYS A 302 13.42 -7.22 15.29
CA CYS A 302 14.41 -6.45 14.55
C CYS A 302 15.44 -5.76 15.46
N SER A 303 16.70 -5.80 15.01
CA SER A 303 17.83 -5.12 15.64
C SER A 303 18.52 -4.24 14.61
N THR A 304 18.87 -3.01 14.99
CA THR A 304 19.58 -2.04 14.13
C THR A 304 20.79 -1.47 14.85
N SER A 305 21.77 -0.98 14.10
CA SER A 305 22.88 -0.22 14.69
C SER A 305 22.41 1.15 15.18
N LEU A 306 23.06 1.65 16.23
CA LEU A 306 22.77 2.99 16.75
C LEU A 306 22.91 4.07 15.66
N GLY A 307 21.87 4.88 15.52
CA GLY A 307 21.83 5.97 14.52
C GLY A 307 21.64 5.52 13.07
N VAL A 308 21.39 4.22 12.82
CA VAL A 308 21.04 3.70 11.49
C VAL A 308 19.52 3.60 11.37
N ALA A 309 18.98 4.06 10.25
CA ALA A 309 17.56 3.93 9.94
C ALA A 309 17.18 2.45 9.86
N GLY A 310 16.08 2.08 10.52
CA GLY A 310 15.57 0.71 10.46
C GLY A 310 14.98 0.37 9.10
N PRO A 311 14.67 -0.92 8.88
CA PRO A 311 14.06 -1.37 7.64
C PRO A 311 12.67 -0.76 7.46
N VAL A 312 12.27 -0.72 6.19
CA VAL A 312 10.93 -0.35 5.75
C VAL A 312 10.22 -1.63 5.38
N VAL A 313 9.00 -1.79 5.90
CA VAL A 313 8.08 -2.85 5.51
C VAL A 313 7.03 -2.23 4.59
N GLU A 314 6.88 -2.82 3.42
CA GLU A 314 5.93 -2.43 2.40
C GLU A 314 4.97 -3.60 2.15
N ILE A 315 3.70 -3.28 1.92
CA ILE A 315 2.80 -4.23 1.26
C ILE A 315 2.87 -3.96 -0.24
N VAL A 316 2.97 -5.02 -1.03
CA VAL A 316 3.06 -4.99 -2.49
C VAL A 316 1.81 -5.65 -3.03
N ASP A 317 1.00 -4.89 -3.76
CA ASP A 317 -0.21 -5.39 -4.41
C ASP A 317 0.15 -6.26 -5.62
N PRO A 318 -0.78 -7.11 -6.10
CA PRO A 318 -0.55 -7.98 -7.27
C PRO A 318 -0.12 -7.22 -8.53
N ASP A 319 -0.57 -5.98 -8.69
CA ASP A 319 -0.22 -5.08 -9.80
C ASP A 319 1.20 -4.48 -9.70
N GLY A 320 1.94 -4.82 -8.64
CA GLY A 320 3.30 -4.36 -8.37
C GLY A 320 3.38 -3.00 -7.69
N THR A 321 2.25 -2.33 -7.44
CA THR A 321 2.24 -1.12 -6.61
C THR A 321 2.56 -1.48 -5.16
N SER A 322 3.14 -0.54 -4.41
CA SER A 322 3.55 -0.82 -3.04
C SER A 322 3.33 0.35 -2.10
N VAL A 323 2.88 0.07 -0.88
CA VAL A 323 2.63 1.05 0.18
C VAL A 323 3.49 0.74 1.39
N GLU A 324 4.15 1.76 1.94
CA GLU A 324 4.88 1.66 3.20
C GLU A 324 3.91 1.53 4.39
N ILE A 325 3.95 0.39 5.08
CA ILE A 325 3.08 0.10 6.24
C ILE A 325 3.82 0.26 7.57
N LEU A 326 5.15 0.12 7.57
CA LEU A 326 5.97 0.38 8.75
C LEU A 326 7.37 0.85 8.35
N ARG A 327 7.87 1.83 9.11
CA ARG A 327 9.29 2.15 9.15
C ARG A 327 9.82 1.95 10.55
N VAL A 328 10.74 1.02 10.71
CA VAL A 328 11.34 0.75 12.01
C VAL A 328 12.14 1.98 12.47
N PRO A 329 11.83 2.56 13.64
CA PRO A 329 12.50 3.76 14.13
C PRO A 329 13.96 3.47 14.48
N PHE A 330 14.77 4.53 14.41
CA PHE A 330 16.18 4.50 14.81
C PHE A 330 16.34 3.88 16.21
N ALA A 331 17.32 3.00 16.35
CA ALA A 331 17.67 2.47 17.67
C ALA A 331 18.39 3.54 18.50
N SER A 332 17.86 3.82 19.68
CA SER A 332 18.53 4.58 20.74
C SER A 332 19.42 3.68 21.62
N GLU A 333 19.14 2.38 21.65
CA GLU A 333 19.88 1.36 22.38
C GLU A 333 20.10 0.11 21.53
N PRO A 334 21.22 -0.61 21.70
CA PRO A 334 21.46 -1.87 21.00
C PRO A 334 20.55 -2.96 21.57
N GLY A 335 19.89 -3.72 20.70
CA GLY A 335 19.05 -4.84 21.12
C GLY A 335 18.15 -5.34 20.01
N CYS A 336 17.62 -6.54 20.19
CA CYS A 336 16.52 -7.05 19.39
C CYS A 336 15.20 -6.57 20.01
N ARG A 337 14.30 -6.03 19.19
CA ARG A 337 13.00 -5.47 19.60
C ARG A 337 11.92 -6.10 18.74
N GLU A 338 10.80 -6.44 19.36
CA GLU A 338 9.62 -6.88 18.62
C GLU A 338 8.87 -5.69 18.04
N PHE A 339 8.31 -5.92 16.85
CA PHE A 339 7.43 -5.00 16.14
C PHE A 339 6.14 -5.73 15.78
N THR A 340 5.05 -4.97 15.77
CA THR A 340 3.72 -5.47 15.43
C THR A 340 3.09 -4.49 14.45
N VAL A 341 2.54 -5.01 13.36
CA VAL A 341 1.91 -4.23 12.30
C VAL A 341 0.54 -4.84 12.02
N ASP A 342 -0.49 -4.01 12.08
CA ASP A 342 -1.84 -4.40 11.69
C ASP A 342 -1.94 -4.46 10.16
N LEU A 343 -2.36 -5.60 9.64
CA LEU A 343 -2.58 -5.85 8.21
C LEU A 343 -4.08 -5.90 7.86
N THR A 344 -4.97 -5.70 8.84
CA THR A 344 -6.42 -5.88 8.69
C THR A 344 -7.01 -5.06 7.55
N THR A 345 -6.50 -3.85 7.29
CA THR A 345 -6.97 -3.01 6.17
C THR A 345 -6.64 -3.56 4.78
N HIS A 346 -5.80 -4.58 4.69
CA HIS A 346 -5.30 -5.16 3.44
C HIS A 346 -5.74 -6.61 3.20
N ILE A 347 -6.49 -7.22 4.13
CA ILE A 347 -6.94 -8.61 4.01
C ILE A 347 -7.91 -8.83 2.83
N ALA A 348 -8.62 -7.79 2.40
CA ALA A 348 -9.56 -7.87 1.29
C ALA A 348 -8.89 -7.99 -0.09
N THR A 349 -7.57 -7.77 -0.19
CA THR A 349 -6.81 -7.88 -1.44
C THR A 349 -6.08 -9.23 -1.48
N PRO A 350 -6.48 -10.18 -2.33
CA PRO A 350 -5.76 -11.44 -2.49
C PRO A 350 -4.42 -11.22 -3.21
N GLY A 351 -3.43 -12.08 -2.92
CA GLY A 351 -2.16 -12.12 -3.64
C GLY A 351 -1.15 -11.04 -3.25
N VAL A 352 -1.37 -10.32 -2.15
CA VAL A 352 -0.43 -9.31 -1.64
C VAL A 352 0.88 -9.94 -1.20
N ARG A 353 1.98 -9.19 -1.25
CA ARG A 353 3.30 -9.61 -0.75
C ARG A 353 3.80 -8.64 0.30
N LEU A 354 4.61 -9.13 1.25
CA LEU A 354 5.32 -8.28 2.19
C LEU A 354 6.77 -8.12 1.73
N ARG A 355 7.18 -6.87 1.50
CA ARG A 355 8.55 -6.53 1.14
C ARG A 355 9.23 -5.85 2.31
N PHE A 356 10.34 -6.43 2.74
CA PHE A 356 11.23 -5.82 3.72
C PHE A 356 12.45 -5.26 3.00
N ARG A 357 12.58 -3.94 3.02
CA ARG A 357 13.69 -3.22 2.39
C ARG A 357 14.57 -2.56 3.44
N SER A 358 15.88 -2.61 3.22
CA SER A 358 16.83 -1.83 4.01
C SER A 358 16.49 -0.33 3.95
N GLY A 359 16.42 0.33 5.10
CA GLY A 359 16.22 1.77 5.20
C GLY A 359 17.50 2.61 5.01
N SER A 360 18.68 1.98 4.88
CA SER A 360 19.96 2.69 4.73
C SER A 360 20.98 1.89 3.88
N SER A 361 21.80 2.58 3.05
CA SER A 361 22.84 1.95 2.23
C SER A 361 24.04 1.51 3.08
N VAL A 362 24.05 1.90 4.37
CA VAL A 362 24.99 1.48 5.40
C VAL A 362 24.33 0.56 6.44
N ALA A 363 23.14 0.00 6.16
CA ALA A 363 22.42 -0.88 7.08
C ALA A 363 22.97 -2.32 7.15
N GLU A 364 24.27 -2.54 6.89
CA GLU A 364 24.96 -3.84 6.95
C GLU A 364 24.88 -4.57 8.30
N ALA A 365 24.18 -3.99 9.27
CA ALA A 365 24.02 -4.48 10.63
C ALA A 365 22.56 -4.64 11.08
N THR A 366 21.58 -4.37 10.22
CA THR A 366 20.18 -4.65 10.55
C THR A 366 19.93 -6.16 10.46
N ARG A 367 19.38 -6.74 11.53
CA ARG A 367 18.83 -8.10 11.50
C ARG A 367 17.32 -8.12 11.71
N ILE A 368 16.65 -9.00 10.98
CA ILE A 368 15.23 -9.34 11.14
C ILE A 368 15.12 -10.81 11.48
N ASP A 369 14.28 -11.12 12.46
CA ASP A 369 14.03 -12.45 12.98
C ASP A 369 12.54 -12.66 13.29
N ASP A 370 12.13 -13.89 13.61
CA ASP A 370 10.79 -14.26 14.10
C ASP A 370 9.63 -13.70 13.24
N VAL A 371 9.76 -13.76 11.91
CA VAL A 371 8.75 -13.19 11.01
C VAL A 371 7.54 -14.12 10.96
N ARG A 372 6.39 -13.63 11.42
CA ARG A 372 5.14 -14.38 11.40
C ARG A 372 3.91 -13.52 11.14
N ILE A 373 2.93 -14.11 10.48
CA ILE A 373 1.59 -13.54 10.30
C ILE A 373 0.62 -14.35 11.15
N GLU A 374 0.00 -13.69 12.11
CA GLU A 374 -1.07 -14.24 12.92
C GLU A 374 -2.41 -13.81 12.32
N LEU A 375 -3.21 -14.77 11.88
CA LEU A 375 -4.59 -14.54 11.47
C LEU A 375 -5.48 -14.65 12.70
N ASP A 376 -6.42 -13.72 12.84
CA ASP A 376 -7.40 -13.71 13.92
C ASP A 376 -6.77 -13.97 15.31
N PRO A 377 -5.70 -13.23 15.68
CA PRO A 377 -5.04 -13.46 16.96
C PRO A 377 -5.98 -13.11 18.11
N ALA A 378 -6.00 -13.96 19.12
CA ALA A 378 -6.74 -13.68 20.35
C ALA A 378 -6.28 -12.34 20.95
N HIS A 379 -7.25 -11.48 21.24
CA HIS A 379 -7.04 -10.15 21.81
C HIS A 379 -7.63 -10.06 23.22
N ASP A 380 -7.36 -8.96 23.92
CA ASP A 380 -7.94 -8.71 25.24
C ASP A 380 -9.47 -8.65 25.15
N ALA A 381 -10.18 -9.08 26.20
CA ALA A 381 -11.64 -9.05 26.24
C ALA A 381 -12.22 -7.64 26.15
N CYS A 382 -11.41 -6.63 26.53
CA CYS A 382 -11.77 -5.23 26.52
C CYS A 382 -11.43 -4.51 25.20
N GLU A 383 -10.91 -5.24 24.21
CA GLU A 383 -10.59 -4.72 22.88
C GLU A 383 -11.48 -5.37 21.82
N SER A 384 -11.97 -4.60 20.86
CA SER A 384 -12.68 -5.15 19.70
C SER A 384 -11.72 -5.81 18.72
N GLY A 385 -12.14 -6.89 18.06
CA GLY A 385 -11.29 -7.65 17.15
C GLY A 385 -11.96 -8.90 16.58
N SER A 386 -11.12 -9.90 16.30
CA SER A 386 -11.54 -11.22 15.81
C SER A 386 -12.57 -11.90 16.72
N PRO A 387 -13.32 -12.91 16.25
CA PRO A 387 -14.22 -13.66 17.12
C PRO A 387 -13.51 -14.23 18.37
N GLY A 388 -14.16 -14.08 19.52
CA GLY A 388 -13.66 -14.54 20.82
C GLY A 388 -12.66 -13.57 21.47
N CYS A 389 -12.04 -14.00 22.57
CA CYS A 389 -10.99 -13.22 23.24
C CYS A 389 -9.97 -14.14 23.93
N ALA A 390 -8.88 -13.58 24.41
CA ALA A 390 -7.76 -14.33 24.99
C ALA A 390 -8.07 -14.95 26.36
N ASP A 391 -9.11 -14.47 27.07
CA ASP A 391 -9.55 -15.08 28.33
C ASP A 391 -10.66 -16.09 28.07
N PRO A 392 -10.39 -17.41 28.20
CA PRO A 392 -11.37 -18.46 27.89
C PRO A 392 -12.57 -18.48 28.85
N GLY A 393 -12.46 -17.88 30.03
CA GLY A 393 -13.57 -17.76 30.97
C GLY A 393 -14.53 -16.65 30.56
N ILE A 394 -13.99 -15.50 30.17
CA ILE A 394 -14.78 -14.38 29.64
C ILE A 394 -15.38 -14.74 28.28
N GLU A 395 -14.59 -15.31 27.37
CA GLU A 395 -15.05 -15.78 26.07
C GLU A 395 -16.27 -16.70 26.23
N ALA A 396 -16.15 -17.78 27.00
CA ALA A 396 -17.23 -18.74 27.19
C ALA A 396 -18.51 -18.09 27.76
N CYS A 397 -18.36 -17.12 28.67
CA CYS A 397 -19.49 -16.38 29.22
C CYS A 397 -20.16 -15.49 28.15
N VAL A 398 -19.38 -14.72 27.39
CA VAL A 398 -19.90 -13.83 26.35
C VAL A 398 -20.56 -14.64 25.22
N CYS A 399 -19.96 -15.76 24.80
CA CYS A 399 -20.56 -16.66 23.81
C CYS A 399 -21.92 -17.21 24.27
N ASP A 400 -22.09 -17.50 25.58
CA ASP A 400 -23.37 -17.97 26.11
C ASP A 400 -24.48 -16.90 26.02
N PHE A 401 -24.12 -15.62 25.96
CA PHE A 401 -25.05 -14.51 25.74
C PHE A 401 -25.30 -14.24 24.25
N ASP A 402 -24.24 -14.17 23.44
CA ASP A 402 -24.32 -13.89 22.02
C ASP A 402 -23.29 -14.72 21.22
N ASP A 403 -23.79 -15.69 20.46
CA ASP A 403 -22.99 -16.52 19.55
C ASP A 403 -22.25 -15.67 18.48
N TYR A 404 -22.74 -14.47 18.15
CA TYR A 404 -22.10 -13.55 17.20
C TYR A 404 -20.67 -13.23 17.64
N CYS A 405 -20.45 -12.98 18.93
CA CYS A 405 -19.16 -12.61 19.50
C CYS A 405 -18.07 -13.66 19.28
N CYS A 406 -18.46 -14.92 19.08
CA CYS A 406 -17.55 -16.06 18.99
C CYS A 406 -17.54 -16.70 17.60
N GLN A 407 -18.38 -16.23 16.68
CA GLN A 407 -18.50 -16.79 15.34
C GLN A 407 -18.25 -15.76 14.23
N ILE A 408 -18.50 -14.48 14.49
CA ILE A 408 -18.47 -13.43 13.48
C ILE A 408 -17.45 -12.35 13.81
N GLU A 409 -17.55 -11.71 14.97
CA GLU A 409 -16.67 -10.61 15.36
C GLU A 409 -16.82 -10.27 16.85
N TRP A 410 -15.75 -9.81 17.50
CA TRP A 410 -15.80 -9.23 18.84
C TRP A 410 -15.91 -7.71 18.76
N ASP A 411 -17.14 -7.17 18.79
CA ASP A 411 -17.41 -5.74 18.61
C ASP A 411 -17.61 -4.99 19.95
N SER A 412 -18.12 -3.75 19.89
CA SER A 412 -18.40 -2.93 21.08
C SER A 412 -19.50 -3.51 21.98
N ILE A 413 -20.42 -4.31 21.44
CA ILE A 413 -21.46 -5.01 22.19
C ILE A 413 -20.82 -6.20 22.91
N CYS A 414 -19.91 -6.93 22.27
CA CYS A 414 -19.16 -8.03 22.88
C CYS A 414 -18.31 -7.54 24.06
N VAL A 415 -17.60 -6.42 23.90
CA VAL A 415 -16.87 -5.78 25.01
C VAL A 415 -17.83 -5.34 26.12
N THR A 416 -19.00 -4.78 25.78
CA THR A 416 -20.00 -4.36 26.78
C THR A 416 -20.56 -5.55 27.56
N LEU A 417 -20.83 -6.67 26.90
CA LEU A 417 -21.22 -7.93 27.56
C LEU A 417 -20.09 -8.45 28.46
N ALA A 418 -18.84 -8.40 27.98
CA ALA A 418 -17.67 -8.78 28.76
C ALA A 418 -17.63 -7.99 30.09
N THR A 419 -17.76 -6.66 30.02
CA THR A 419 -17.74 -5.75 31.18
C THR A 419 -18.92 -5.95 32.12
N LEU A 420 -20.15 -5.99 31.59
CA LEU A 420 -21.37 -5.90 32.41
C LEU A 420 -21.92 -7.25 32.87
N ALA A 421 -21.72 -8.30 32.07
CA ALA A 421 -22.36 -9.59 32.28
C ALA A 421 -21.36 -10.70 32.64
N CYS A 422 -20.08 -10.51 32.29
CA CYS A 422 -19.05 -11.55 32.41
C CYS A 422 -17.87 -11.18 33.31
N ASP A 423 -17.97 -10.07 34.07
CA ASP A 423 -16.96 -9.63 35.05
C ASP A 423 -15.55 -9.37 34.45
N ALA A 424 -15.47 -8.97 33.17
CA ALA A 424 -14.22 -8.46 32.61
C ALA A 424 -13.87 -7.10 33.22
N ASP A 425 -12.60 -6.90 33.61
CA ASP A 425 -12.11 -5.67 34.24
C ASP A 425 -11.75 -4.61 33.20
N CYS A 426 -12.74 -4.18 32.41
CA CYS A 426 -12.57 -3.17 31.37
C CYS A 426 -12.68 -1.76 31.94
N ASP A 427 -11.81 -0.86 31.47
CA ASP A 427 -11.75 0.53 31.95
C ASP A 427 -13.03 1.33 31.61
N SER A 428 -13.79 0.92 30.59
CA SER A 428 -15.00 1.61 30.16
C SER A 428 -16.02 0.67 29.49
N ILE A 429 -17.22 1.20 29.25
CA ILE A 429 -18.29 0.55 28.48
C ILE A 429 -18.35 1.23 27.11
N PRO A 430 -17.90 0.58 26.01
CA PRO A 430 -17.74 1.25 24.71
C PRO A 430 -19.02 1.82 24.08
N THR A 431 -20.19 1.30 24.45
CA THR A 431 -21.48 1.84 23.99
C THR A 431 -21.88 3.14 24.69
N CYS A 432 -21.20 3.52 25.76
CA CYS A 432 -21.43 4.78 26.47
C CYS A 432 -20.60 5.92 25.89
N GLY A 433 -21.22 7.08 25.70
CA GLY A 433 -20.60 8.25 25.08
C GLY A 433 -20.71 8.30 23.55
N SER A 434 -21.33 7.30 22.93
CA SER A 434 -21.45 7.16 21.46
C SER A 434 -22.90 7.09 20.94
N GLY A 435 -23.89 7.07 21.85
CA GLY A 435 -25.32 6.99 21.53
C GLY A 435 -26.02 8.33 21.30
N GLY A 436 -27.36 8.31 21.33
CA GLY A 436 -28.20 9.51 21.31
C GLY A 436 -28.34 10.14 22.70
N PRO A 437 -29.16 11.21 22.84
CA PRO A 437 -29.37 11.87 24.13
C PRO A 437 -29.97 10.92 25.16
N CYS A 438 -29.40 10.89 26.37
CA CYS A 438 -29.84 9.99 27.45
C CYS A 438 -31.31 10.18 27.87
N GLU A 439 -31.88 11.35 27.61
CA GLU A 439 -33.26 11.71 27.97
C GLU A 439 -34.29 11.31 26.90
N ALA A 440 -33.87 10.73 25.77
CA ALA A 440 -34.79 10.31 24.72
C ALA A 440 -34.49 8.91 24.21
N GLY A 441 -35.54 8.09 24.08
CA GLY A 441 -35.42 6.75 23.52
C GLY A 441 -35.00 6.79 22.05
N HIS A 442 -34.12 5.87 21.67
CA HIS A 442 -33.62 5.73 20.32
C HIS A 442 -33.26 4.28 19.96
N ASP A 443 -33.09 4.05 18.66
CA ASP A 443 -32.59 2.78 18.15
C ASP A 443 -31.07 2.73 18.41
N GLY A 444 -30.60 1.64 19.02
CA GLY A 444 -29.19 1.42 19.36
C GLY A 444 -28.87 1.57 20.86
N PRO A 445 -27.81 0.91 21.36
CA PRO A 445 -27.46 0.86 22.77
C PRO A 445 -26.74 2.12 23.27
N GLY A 446 -26.81 2.34 24.58
CA GLY A 446 -26.12 3.42 25.29
C GLY A 446 -26.64 4.82 24.92
N CYS A 447 -26.07 5.85 25.56
CA CYS A 447 -26.38 7.25 25.26
C CYS A 447 -25.09 8.10 25.22
N ASP A 448 -25.23 9.39 24.94
CA ASP A 448 -24.14 10.34 24.69
C ASP A 448 -23.40 10.83 25.95
N ASP A 449 -24.01 10.75 27.13
CA ASP A 449 -23.34 10.98 28.41
C ASP A 449 -22.75 9.68 28.96
N GLU A 450 -21.41 9.57 28.94
CA GLU A 450 -20.67 8.39 29.37
C GLU A 450 -20.92 8.03 30.85
N ALA A 451 -20.95 9.02 31.74
CA ALA A 451 -21.10 8.80 33.17
C ALA A 451 -22.54 8.38 33.51
N CYS A 452 -23.51 9.02 32.87
CA CYS A 452 -24.90 8.65 33.00
C CYS A 452 -25.17 7.26 32.45
N CYS A 453 -24.76 7.02 31.20
CA CYS A 453 -24.89 5.75 30.53
C CYS A 453 -24.31 4.63 31.37
N THR A 454 -23.07 4.78 31.87
CA THR A 454 -22.41 3.78 32.72
C THR A 454 -23.25 3.43 33.95
N THR A 455 -23.85 4.43 34.59
CA THR A 455 -24.71 4.20 35.76
C THR A 455 -25.96 3.40 35.39
N VAL A 456 -26.61 3.74 34.27
CA VAL A 456 -27.79 3.03 33.76
C VAL A 456 -27.45 1.60 33.34
N CYS A 457 -26.33 1.40 32.64
CA CYS A 457 -25.86 0.08 32.20
C CYS A 457 -25.61 -0.88 33.36
N LEU A 458 -25.04 -0.37 34.46
CA LEU A 458 -24.78 -1.18 35.66
C LEU A 458 -26.07 -1.59 36.38
N GLU A 459 -27.16 -0.84 36.21
CA GLU A 459 -28.47 -1.21 36.73
C GLU A 459 -29.23 -2.18 35.80
N ASP A 460 -29.17 -1.92 34.50
CA ASP A 460 -29.81 -2.73 33.47
C ASP A 460 -28.93 -2.83 32.20
N PRO A 461 -28.20 -3.95 32.03
CA PRO A 461 -27.35 -4.15 30.87
C PRO A 461 -28.08 -4.08 29.54
N PHE A 462 -29.40 -4.33 29.50
CA PHE A 462 -30.21 -4.26 28.28
C PHE A 462 -30.07 -2.92 27.56
N CYS A 463 -29.97 -1.82 28.33
CA CYS A 463 -29.81 -0.46 27.80
C CYS A 463 -28.54 -0.26 26.99
N CYS A 464 -27.55 -1.14 27.16
CA CYS A 464 -26.21 -0.99 26.61
C CYS A 464 -25.82 -2.16 25.69
N VAL A 465 -26.70 -3.16 25.51
CA VAL A 465 -26.50 -4.28 24.59
C VAL A 465 -27.59 -4.42 23.54
N SER A 466 -28.73 -3.76 23.71
CA SER A 466 -29.87 -3.89 22.79
C SER A 466 -30.34 -2.55 22.24
N ASN A 467 -30.95 -1.72 23.08
CA ASN A 467 -31.42 -0.39 22.68
C ASN A 467 -31.58 0.52 23.90
N TRP A 468 -31.65 1.82 23.63
CA TRP A 468 -31.98 2.84 24.62
C TRP A 468 -33.47 3.18 24.52
N ASP A 469 -34.33 2.50 25.28
CA ASP A 469 -35.78 2.68 25.23
C ASP A 469 -36.34 3.61 26.34
N ASP A 470 -37.67 3.75 26.41
CA ASP A 470 -38.35 4.57 27.44
C ASP A 470 -38.00 4.12 28.88
N PHE A 471 -37.65 2.85 29.08
CA PHE A 471 -37.21 2.35 30.39
C PHE A 471 -35.78 2.82 30.70
N CYS A 472 -34.88 2.77 29.72
CA CYS A 472 -33.54 3.32 29.83
C CYS A 472 -33.55 4.82 30.12
N VAL A 473 -34.43 5.58 29.44
CA VAL A 473 -34.66 7.01 29.73
C VAL A 473 -35.13 7.22 31.16
N ALA A 474 -36.12 6.45 31.64
CA ALA A 474 -36.62 6.58 33.00
C ALA A 474 -35.54 6.27 34.06
N ARG A 475 -34.65 5.32 33.77
CA ARG A 475 -33.47 5.02 34.62
C ARG A 475 -32.47 6.15 34.58
N ALA A 476 -32.18 6.69 33.40
CA ALA A 476 -31.30 7.84 33.22
C ALA A 476 -31.80 9.06 33.99
N THR A 477 -33.11 9.33 33.98
CA THR A 477 -33.70 10.42 34.78
C THR A 477 -33.46 10.22 36.29
N LEU A 478 -33.48 8.98 36.79
CA LEU A 478 -33.26 8.72 38.22
C LEU A 478 -31.77 8.70 38.59
N ALA A 479 -30.93 8.17 37.71
CA ALA A 479 -29.50 7.96 37.93
C ALA A 479 -28.68 9.22 37.67
N CYS A 480 -29.10 10.00 36.66
CA CYS A 480 -28.34 11.09 36.07
C CYS A 480 -29.16 12.35 35.86
N GLY A 481 -30.46 12.34 36.15
CA GLY A 481 -31.31 13.54 36.13
C GLY A 481 -30.90 14.51 37.23
N ASN A 482 -29.77 15.17 36.99
CA ASN A 482 -29.27 16.41 37.56
C ASN A 482 -28.39 16.92 36.40
N GLU A 483 -28.74 17.91 35.59
CA GLU A 483 -29.29 19.21 35.96
C GLU A 483 -30.10 19.73 34.77
N VAL A 484 -31.44 19.78 34.86
CA VAL A 484 -32.15 20.71 33.97
C VAL A 484 -31.88 22.10 34.56
N PRO A 485 -31.23 23.03 33.85
CA PRO A 485 -30.92 24.34 34.42
C PRO A 485 -32.21 25.03 34.85
N GLY A 486 -32.39 25.17 36.17
CA GLY A 486 -33.60 25.70 36.79
C GLY A 486 -34.54 24.66 37.41
N ASP A 487 -34.22 23.37 37.47
CA ASP A 487 -34.91 22.39 38.34
C ASP A 487 -34.23 22.41 39.72
N LEU A 488 -34.76 23.24 40.61
CA LEU A 488 -34.15 23.53 41.90
C LEU A 488 -34.67 22.62 43.01
N ASP A 489 -35.79 21.92 42.81
CA ASP A 489 -36.31 20.94 43.76
C ASP A 489 -36.05 19.48 43.38
N GLY A 490 -35.50 19.24 42.19
CA GLY A 490 -35.00 17.96 41.71
C GLY A 490 -36.11 17.00 41.33
N ASP A 491 -37.28 17.50 40.94
CA ASP A 491 -38.43 16.69 40.55
C ASP A 491 -38.47 16.34 39.05
N GLY A 492 -37.50 16.85 38.29
CA GLY A 492 -37.32 16.63 36.86
C GLY A 492 -38.10 17.60 35.97
N VAL A 493 -38.78 18.62 36.51
CA VAL A 493 -39.61 19.57 35.78
C VAL A 493 -39.34 21.00 36.25
N VAL A 494 -38.99 21.92 35.33
CA VAL A 494 -38.82 23.34 35.69
C VAL A 494 -40.18 24.03 35.77
N GLY A 495 -40.64 24.26 36.99
CA GLY A 495 -41.99 24.74 37.25
C GLY A 495 -42.12 25.81 38.34
N GLY A 496 -43.34 25.92 38.85
CA GLY A 496 -43.67 26.93 39.86
C GLY A 496 -43.00 26.71 41.21
N ALA A 497 -42.58 25.47 41.50
CA ALA A 497 -41.87 25.14 42.73
C ALA A 497 -40.42 25.65 42.68
N ASP A 498 -39.74 25.43 41.56
CA ASP A 498 -38.38 25.91 41.29
C ASP A 498 -38.31 27.42 41.22
N LEU A 499 -39.27 28.05 40.55
CA LEU A 499 -39.38 29.50 40.56
C LEU A 499 -39.53 30.05 41.98
N GLY A 500 -40.23 29.32 42.84
CA GLY A 500 -40.34 29.65 44.26
C GLY A 500 -38.98 29.61 44.97
N LEU A 501 -38.15 28.62 44.66
CA LEU A 501 -36.80 28.45 45.21
C LEU A 501 -35.83 29.52 44.67
N LEU A 502 -35.83 29.81 43.36
CA LEU A 502 -34.98 30.85 42.76
C LEU A 502 -35.32 32.23 43.31
N LEU A 503 -36.62 32.54 43.47
CA LEU A 503 -37.05 33.79 44.09
C LEU A 503 -36.72 33.85 45.60
N ALA A 504 -36.65 32.72 46.29
CA ALA A 504 -36.21 32.66 47.68
C ALA A 504 -34.70 32.94 47.82
N ALA A 505 -33.91 32.56 46.81
CA ALA A 505 -32.47 32.81 46.74
C ALA A 505 -32.10 34.18 46.11
N TRP A 506 -33.09 35.02 45.76
CA TRP A 506 -32.85 36.25 45.01
C TRP A 506 -31.86 37.21 45.68
N GLY A 507 -30.84 37.63 44.92
CA GLY A 507 -29.77 38.53 45.37
C GLY A 507 -28.76 37.87 46.33
N SER A 508 -28.80 36.55 46.48
CA SER A 508 -27.78 35.77 47.18
C SER A 508 -26.72 35.26 46.21
N ALA A 509 -25.67 34.61 46.74
CA ALA A 509 -24.66 33.89 45.97
C ALA A 509 -24.86 32.38 46.12
N ASP A 510 -26.11 31.94 46.21
CA ASP A 510 -26.47 30.53 46.26
C ASP A 510 -26.12 29.88 44.92
N THR A 511 -25.19 28.93 44.95
CA THR A 511 -24.61 28.32 43.75
C THR A 511 -25.62 27.50 42.98
N ASP A 512 -26.65 26.99 43.66
CA ASP A 512 -27.63 26.09 43.05
C ASP A 512 -28.69 26.90 42.28
N ALA A 513 -28.91 28.17 42.66
CA ALA A 513 -29.84 29.08 41.99
C ALA A 513 -29.17 30.13 41.07
N ASP A 514 -27.83 30.21 41.08
CA ASP A 514 -26.99 31.07 40.21
C ASP A 514 -26.67 30.35 38.90
N LEU A 515 -27.70 30.21 38.06
CA LEU A 515 -27.71 29.41 36.84
C LEU A 515 -26.73 29.92 35.77
N ASP A 516 -26.35 31.20 35.79
CA ASP A 516 -25.34 31.75 34.86
C ASP A 516 -23.92 31.84 35.48
N GLY A 517 -23.78 31.50 36.77
CA GLY A 517 -22.51 31.44 37.50
C GLY A 517 -21.84 32.80 37.71
N ASN A 518 -22.59 33.91 37.65
CA ASN A 518 -22.04 35.25 37.82
C ASN A 518 -21.78 35.63 39.29
N GLY A 519 -22.19 34.77 40.23
CA GLY A 519 -22.05 34.94 41.66
C GLY A 519 -23.21 35.68 42.32
N THR A 520 -24.34 35.89 41.63
CA THR A 520 -25.53 36.55 42.16
C THR A 520 -26.80 36.11 41.44
N VAL A 521 -27.75 35.53 42.20
CA VAL A 521 -29.07 35.14 41.68
C VAL A 521 -29.91 36.38 41.32
N ASP A 522 -30.11 36.65 40.04
CA ASP A 522 -30.86 37.81 39.56
C ASP A 522 -31.75 37.54 38.32
N GLY A 523 -32.10 38.61 37.60
CA GLY A 523 -32.96 38.52 36.42
C GLY A 523 -32.38 37.71 35.27
N SER A 524 -31.06 37.50 35.26
CA SER A 524 -30.35 36.70 34.27
C SER A 524 -30.62 35.21 34.50
N ASP A 525 -30.54 34.76 35.76
CA ASP A 525 -30.86 33.37 36.16
C ASP A 525 -32.34 33.05 35.97
N LEU A 526 -33.23 33.99 36.31
CA LEU A 526 -34.66 33.85 36.01
C LEU A 526 -34.91 33.72 34.51
N GLY A 527 -34.13 34.43 33.69
CA GLY A 527 -34.19 34.33 32.23
C GLY A 527 -33.81 32.94 31.73
N LEU A 528 -32.79 32.31 32.33
CA LEU A 528 -32.37 30.94 32.03
C LEU A 528 -33.40 29.91 32.50
N MET A 529 -33.91 30.03 33.73
CA MET A 529 -34.96 29.14 34.26
C MET A 529 -36.23 29.18 33.40
N LEU A 530 -36.69 30.37 32.99
CA LEU A 530 -37.86 30.50 32.13
C LEU A 530 -37.63 29.96 30.71
N ALA A 531 -36.38 29.90 30.23
CA ALA A 531 -36.04 29.28 28.97
C ALA A 531 -36.17 27.75 29.02
N SER A 532 -35.99 27.16 30.20
CA SER A 532 -36.14 25.72 30.48
C SER A 532 -37.55 25.33 30.97
N TRP A 533 -38.51 26.26 31.00
CA TRP A 533 -39.85 26.03 31.58
C TRP A 533 -40.67 25.00 30.79
N GLY A 534 -41.14 23.95 31.46
CA GLY A 534 -42.00 22.94 30.82
C GLY A 534 -42.15 21.66 31.60
#